data_AF-A0A151Z995-F1
#
_entry.id   AF-A0A151Z995-F1
#
_cell.length_a   1.000
_cell.length_b   1.000
_cell.length_c   1.000
_cell.angle_alpha   90.00
_cell.angle_beta   90.00
_cell.angle_gamma   90.00
#
_symmetry.space_group_name_H-M   'P 1'
#
loop_
_entity.id
_entity.type
_entity.pdbx_description
1 polymer ?
#
loop_
_entity_poly.entity_id
_entity_poly.type
_entity_poly.pdbx_seq_one_letter_code
_entity_poly.pdbx_strand_id
1 'polypeptide(L)'
;MWDVPNMHSDWTGILERPYLDDFKSEEPQDQMSNPNSLEIDYPVPTNYITTPERKCSVSCMFTHNYEYFQKAHGIVFDPYYMDSESWRRIPMKLPEKHPHQKFALFHHNPLSKYSLLSHPTYMARMDYNVNYLRPKANATDNSVISTPEITLACSPYSSDRSINRVIKLLHKPINLMEKTKKIAFMSSNCAGGYASIRTGLVSTLMKLLKIDSYGKCLNNIAKSISPKDSYQNVNDRIRYNMEIFKDYKFVIAFENENSTNYVTEKIYSALYAGAIPIYMGADNIDDYVPTGSYINVKDFTSIKDLARKIKLLLINETEYQKYFAWKNNPLENKVIDKLKRCVNSYESKCSICEMIHSGIPEEAQQYRKDKIIEMNGYYHSFYLDMSGKGDHIIIEESPQCKGAFNLTKQFTFMAWVKPSSFGDQRIIDKNYGGTIEGYNFDILKSDDPKFGYARLCASISCFESKKRLSTDVWHHLAVTTKNNDVDIHKNKIIFYVDGVFDFEYDNLDDTRSNNLPLTIGKISNYGDINYGTYHGNLDNIIIFNRSISAEEVRNLVWQKPYGDEEGLILYLDFDYNNLKMALDRTIIEDKSSCKNIGHLKKGSNNDYSQRILSYGKEVTFNKCL
;
A
#
# COMPACT_ATOMS: atom_id res chain seq x y z
N MET A 1 -20.50 17.65 -4.94
CA MET A 1 -19.50 16.68 -4.46
C MET A 1 -19.07 15.84 -5.62
N TRP A 2 -17.82 16.09 -5.96
CA TRP A 2 -17.15 15.67 -7.16
C TRP A 2 -16.33 14.45 -6.73
N ASP A 3 -16.76 13.25 -7.13
CA ASP A 3 -15.79 12.15 -7.17
C ASP A 3 -14.73 12.51 -8.20
N VAL A 4 -13.50 12.14 -7.89
CA VAL A 4 -12.30 12.58 -8.59
C VAL A 4 -12.06 11.68 -9.81
N PRO A 5 -12.15 12.23 -11.04
CA PRO A 5 -11.41 11.69 -12.16
C PRO A 5 -10.27 12.62 -12.56
N ASN A 6 -9.05 12.08 -12.56
CA ASN A 6 -7.78 12.61 -13.04
C ASN A 6 -7.04 13.65 -12.20
N MET A 7 -5.75 13.30 -12.04
CA MET A 7 -4.55 13.97 -11.51
C MET A 7 -4.81 14.98 -10.39
N HIS A 8 -4.29 14.69 -9.20
CA HIS A 8 -4.49 15.43 -7.95
C HIS A 8 -5.83 15.17 -7.23
N SER A 9 -6.18 13.89 -6.98
CA SER A 9 -6.86 13.59 -5.70
C SER A 9 -5.83 13.85 -4.61
N ASP A 10 -5.74 15.12 -4.18
CA ASP A 10 -4.70 15.66 -3.30
C ASP A 10 -4.82 15.16 -1.85
N TRP A 11 -4.78 13.84 -1.71
CA TRP A 11 -4.46 13.18 -0.47
C TRP A 11 -2.96 12.83 -0.42
N THR A 12 -2.24 12.78 -1.54
CA THR A 12 -0.75 12.76 -1.51
C THR A 12 -0.21 14.07 -0.90
N GLY A 13 -0.87 15.22 -1.15
CA GLY A 13 -0.64 16.51 -0.48
C GLY A 13 -0.72 16.50 1.04
N ILE A 14 -1.43 15.52 1.61
CA ILE A 14 -1.49 15.30 3.07
C ILE A 14 -0.11 15.02 3.61
N LEU A 15 0.66 14.24 2.86
CA LEU A 15 1.97 13.75 3.22
C LEU A 15 3.08 14.62 2.61
N GLU A 16 2.76 15.50 1.66
CA GLU A 16 3.73 16.36 0.95
C GLU A 16 4.37 17.46 1.81
N ARG A 17 3.94 17.68 3.07
CA ARG A 17 4.73 18.51 4.00
C ARG A 17 5.81 17.64 4.63
N PRO A 18 7.09 17.84 4.28
CA PRO A 18 8.16 16.89 4.57
C PRO A 18 8.49 16.75 6.06
N TYR A 19 7.92 17.59 6.93
CA TYR A 19 8.19 17.56 8.36
C TYR A 19 6.92 17.81 9.19
N LEU A 20 6.62 16.90 10.11
CA LEU A 20 5.59 17.11 11.14
C LEU A 20 6.02 18.15 12.19
N ASP A 21 7.30 18.50 12.26
CA ASP A 21 7.87 19.39 13.27
C ASP A 21 8.03 20.87 12.82
N ASP A 22 8.35 21.16 11.56
CA ASP A 22 8.68 22.52 11.13
C ASP A 22 7.52 23.24 10.43
N PHE A 23 6.69 23.91 11.23
CA PHE A 23 6.16 25.23 10.86
C PHE A 23 6.61 26.18 11.96
N LYS A 24 7.73 26.89 11.73
CA LYS A 24 7.96 28.14 12.43
C LYS A 24 6.80 29.06 12.09
N SER A 25 6.25 29.69 13.12
CA SER A 25 5.33 30.81 13.01
C SER A 25 6.01 31.95 12.25
N GLU A 26 5.95 31.93 10.93
CA GLU A 26 6.10 33.14 10.13
C GLU A 26 4.69 33.69 9.90
N GLU A 27 4.33 34.68 10.71
CA GLU A 27 3.37 35.69 10.28
C GLU A 27 3.87 36.22 8.92
N PRO A 28 3.02 36.31 7.88
CA PRO A 28 3.44 36.93 6.63
C PRO A 28 3.80 38.39 6.91
N GLN A 29 5.08 38.74 6.77
CA GLN A 29 5.44 40.14 6.56
C GLN A 29 4.89 40.55 5.20
N ASP A 30 3.94 41.48 5.24
CA ASP A 30 3.46 42.24 4.09
C ASP A 30 4.64 42.81 3.28
N GLN A 31 4.79 42.36 2.03
CA GLN A 31 5.43 43.14 0.97
C GLN A 31 4.63 43.04 -0.34
N MET A 32 3.73 44.03 -0.46
CA MET A 32 3.27 44.74 -1.66
C MET A 32 3.07 44.01 -3.01
N SER A 33 1.81 44.15 -3.46
CA SER A 33 1.33 44.42 -4.83
C SER A 33 0.86 43.24 -5.69
N ASN A 34 -0.39 42.82 -5.46
CA ASN A 34 -1.27 42.37 -6.54
C ASN A 34 -2.73 42.80 -6.24
N PRO A 35 -3.27 43.87 -6.85
CA PRO A 35 -4.60 44.35 -6.51
C PRO A 35 -5.63 43.56 -7.32
N ASN A 36 -6.13 42.43 -6.78
CA ASN A 36 -7.46 41.83 -7.10
C ASN A 36 -7.77 40.51 -6.36
N SER A 37 -7.30 40.32 -5.13
CA SER A 37 -7.84 39.28 -4.24
C SER A 37 -8.63 39.92 -3.11
N LEU A 38 -9.92 39.58 -3.04
CA LEU A 38 -10.81 39.94 -1.93
C LEU A 38 -10.33 39.24 -0.64
N GLU A 39 -9.41 39.85 0.09
CA GLU A 39 -9.12 39.49 1.47
C GLU A 39 -10.17 40.13 2.38
N ILE A 40 -10.96 39.28 3.03
CA ILE A 40 -11.87 39.68 4.11
C ILE A 40 -11.09 39.49 5.41
N ASP A 41 -10.61 40.59 5.96
CA ASP A 41 -9.94 40.66 7.25
C ASP A 41 -10.97 40.46 8.38
N TYR A 42 -10.70 39.53 9.30
CA TYR A 42 -11.57 39.24 10.45
C TYR A 42 -10.81 39.54 11.75
N PRO A 43 -11.32 40.43 12.62
CA PRO A 43 -10.62 40.78 13.84
C PRO A 43 -10.61 39.61 14.83
N VAL A 44 -9.42 39.24 15.30
CA VAL A 44 -9.20 38.20 16.32
C VAL A 44 -9.32 38.83 17.72
N PRO A 45 -10.24 38.38 18.60
CA PRO A 45 -10.26 38.85 19.98
C PRO A 45 -9.09 38.29 20.79
N THR A 46 -8.37 39.19 21.45
CA THR A 46 -7.08 39.02 22.13
C THR A 46 -7.12 38.43 23.54
N ASN A 47 -7.89 37.36 23.79
CA ASN A 47 -7.81 36.65 25.07
C ASN A 47 -8.21 35.18 24.95
N TYR A 48 -7.25 34.33 24.57
CA TYR A 48 -7.33 32.89 24.82
C TYR A 48 -5.94 32.37 25.19
N ILE A 49 -5.89 31.66 26.32
CA ILE A 49 -4.72 30.93 26.82
C ILE A 49 -4.23 30.00 25.70
N THR A 50 -3.00 30.21 25.24
CA THR A 50 -2.31 29.33 24.31
C THR A 50 -2.09 27.98 24.98
N THR A 51 -2.95 27.01 24.67
CA THR A 51 -2.64 25.60 24.97
C THR A 51 -1.34 25.24 24.23
N PRO A 52 -0.38 24.53 24.86
CA PRO A 52 0.88 24.18 24.22
C PRO A 52 0.63 23.46 22.89
N GLU A 53 1.36 23.86 21.85
CA GLU A 53 1.31 23.22 20.53
C GLU A 53 1.52 21.70 20.69
N ARG A 54 0.53 20.91 20.27
CA ARG A 54 0.65 19.45 20.26
C ARG A 54 1.67 19.06 19.20
N LYS A 55 2.79 18.48 19.63
CA LYS A 55 3.73 17.77 18.77
C LYS A 55 3.37 16.28 18.78
N CYS A 56 3.51 15.60 17.64
CA CYS A 56 3.44 14.14 17.59
C CYS A 56 4.45 13.54 18.58
N SER A 57 4.21 12.34 19.13
CA SER A 57 5.18 11.74 20.06
C SER A 57 6.46 11.27 19.35
N VAL A 58 6.41 11.12 18.03
CA VAL A 58 7.51 10.72 17.16
C VAL A 58 7.57 11.62 15.92
N SER A 59 8.77 11.78 15.36
CA SER A 59 8.99 12.57 14.14
C SER A 59 9.02 11.67 12.91
N CYS A 60 8.21 11.99 11.89
CA CYS A 60 8.23 11.33 10.59
C CYS A 60 8.34 12.34 9.44
N MET A 61 9.02 11.90 8.38
CA MET A 61 8.97 12.50 7.06
C MET A 61 8.12 11.61 6.17
N PHE A 62 7.11 12.20 5.53
CA PHE A 62 6.39 11.54 4.46
C PHE A 62 6.81 12.14 3.12
N THR A 63 6.93 11.30 2.10
CA THR A 63 7.40 11.70 0.77
C THR A 63 6.91 10.72 -0.28
N HIS A 64 6.70 11.22 -1.49
CA HIS A 64 6.46 10.42 -2.69
C HIS A 64 7.73 10.28 -3.54
N ASN A 65 8.88 10.79 -3.07
CA ASN A 65 10.14 10.62 -3.77
C ASN A 65 10.62 9.17 -3.60
N TYR A 66 10.52 8.40 -4.69
CA TYR A 66 10.91 7.01 -4.79
C TYR A 66 12.38 6.74 -4.43
N GLU A 67 13.26 7.75 -4.48
CA GLU A 67 14.66 7.63 -4.04
C GLU A 67 14.78 7.31 -2.55
N TYR A 68 13.74 7.60 -1.76
CA TYR A 68 13.67 7.25 -0.34
C TYR A 68 13.04 5.88 -0.09
N PHE A 69 12.54 5.17 -1.11
CA PHE A 69 11.84 3.90 -0.96
C PHE A 69 12.61 2.93 -0.07
N GLN A 70 13.87 2.63 -0.41
CA GLN A 70 14.72 1.69 0.32
C GLN A 70 15.10 2.17 1.72
N LYS A 71 15.03 3.48 1.99
CA LYS A 71 15.33 4.08 3.31
C LYS A 71 14.08 4.22 4.18
N ALA A 72 12.89 4.06 3.61
CA ALA A 72 11.63 4.32 4.28
C ALA A 72 11.38 3.26 5.36
N HIS A 73 10.83 3.70 6.48
CA HIS A 73 10.37 2.81 7.56
C HIS A 73 9.02 2.16 7.22
N GLY A 74 8.20 2.86 6.44
CA GLY A 74 6.91 2.35 6.00
C GLY A 74 6.59 2.79 4.58
N ILE A 75 5.96 1.91 3.83
CA ILE A 75 5.44 2.16 2.48
C ILE A 75 3.92 2.16 2.58
N VAL A 76 3.31 3.28 2.21
CA VAL A 76 1.87 3.46 2.27
C VAL A 76 1.28 3.33 0.88
N PHE A 77 0.43 2.32 0.67
CA PHE A 77 -0.23 2.04 -0.60
C PHE A 77 -1.63 2.67 -0.62
N ASP A 78 -1.93 3.47 -1.64
CA ASP A 78 -3.30 3.91 -1.95
C ASP A 78 -3.80 3.16 -3.20
N PRO A 79 -4.88 2.37 -3.09
CA PRO A 79 -5.43 1.60 -4.21
C PRO A 79 -5.91 2.49 -5.37
N TYR A 80 -6.12 3.80 -5.16
CA TYR A 80 -6.47 4.73 -6.23
C TYR A 80 -5.41 4.78 -7.34
N TYR A 81 -4.12 4.68 -7.00
CA TYR A 81 -3.02 4.69 -7.97
C TYR A 81 -2.73 3.30 -8.56
N MET A 82 -3.43 2.27 -8.10
CA MET A 82 -3.37 0.94 -8.67
C MET A 82 -4.44 0.84 -9.74
N ASP A 83 -4.04 0.55 -10.98
CA ASP A 83 -5.00 0.36 -12.07
C ASP A 83 -6.06 -0.70 -11.69
N SER A 84 -7.31 -0.38 -11.97
CA SER A 84 -8.50 -1.19 -11.63
C SER A 84 -8.48 -2.61 -12.21
N GLU A 85 -7.58 -2.91 -13.15
CA GLU A 85 -7.39 -4.23 -13.76
C GLU A 85 -6.05 -4.89 -13.34
N SER A 86 -5.12 -4.14 -12.76
CA SER A 86 -3.78 -4.63 -12.44
C SER A 86 -3.74 -5.66 -11.31
N TRP A 87 -4.77 -5.73 -10.46
CA TRP A 87 -4.92 -6.80 -9.46
C TRP A 87 -5.18 -8.18 -10.08
N ARG A 88 -5.70 -8.25 -11.31
CA ARG A 88 -5.95 -9.53 -12.02
C ARG A 88 -4.66 -10.19 -12.52
N ARG A 89 -3.55 -9.45 -12.57
CA ARG A 89 -2.24 -9.97 -12.96
C ARG A 89 -1.57 -10.55 -11.72
N ILE A 90 -1.73 -11.86 -11.51
CA ILE A 90 -1.03 -12.60 -10.45
C ILE A 90 0.30 -13.13 -11.03
N PRO A 91 1.43 -12.98 -10.30
CA PRO A 91 1.53 -12.37 -8.98
C PRO A 91 1.36 -10.84 -9.04
N MET A 92 0.58 -10.31 -8.08
CA MET A 92 0.45 -8.88 -7.87
C MET A 92 1.82 -8.26 -7.68
N LYS A 93 2.12 -7.24 -8.46
CA LYS A 93 3.45 -6.65 -8.58
C LYS A 93 3.69 -5.57 -7.51
N LEU A 94 3.95 -6.00 -6.28
CA LEU A 94 4.41 -5.12 -5.21
C LEU A 94 5.94 -5.04 -5.22
N PRO A 95 6.53 -3.93 -4.74
CA PRO A 95 7.97 -3.88 -4.55
C PRO A 95 8.39 -4.86 -3.45
N GLU A 96 9.67 -5.21 -3.42
CA GLU A 96 10.18 -6.10 -2.40
C GLU A 96 10.26 -5.36 -1.06
N LYS A 97 9.76 -5.99 -0.02
CA LYS A 97 9.73 -5.46 1.33
C LYS A 97 11.05 -5.77 2.01
N HIS A 98 11.78 -4.73 2.37
CA HIS A 98 12.98 -4.88 3.19
C HIS A 98 12.63 -5.24 4.64
N PRO A 99 13.55 -5.89 5.38
CA PRO A 99 13.29 -6.32 6.76
C PRO A 99 12.98 -5.15 7.73
N HIS A 100 13.37 -3.92 7.37
CA HIS A 100 13.11 -2.72 8.15
C HIS A 100 11.84 -1.96 7.77
N GLN A 101 11.11 -2.43 6.75
CA GLN A 101 9.93 -1.77 6.21
C GLN A 101 8.65 -2.40 6.75
N LYS A 102 7.63 -1.57 6.87
CA LYS A 102 6.23 -1.98 7.03
C LYS A 102 5.40 -1.54 5.83
N PHE A 103 4.51 -2.39 5.35
CA PHE A 103 3.57 -2.08 4.28
C PHE A 103 2.23 -1.73 4.92
N ALA A 104 1.73 -0.53 4.64
CA ALA A 104 0.43 -0.07 5.12
C ALA A 104 -0.48 0.17 3.92
N LEU A 105 -1.63 -0.49 3.90
CA LEU A 105 -2.70 -0.13 2.99
C LEU A 105 -3.49 1.03 3.59
N PHE A 106 -3.62 2.11 2.82
CA PHE A 106 -4.40 3.27 3.20
C PHE A 106 -5.53 3.45 2.21
N HIS A 107 -6.77 3.30 2.67
CA HIS A 107 -7.93 3.50 1.81
C HIS A 107 -9.11 4.12 2.54
N HIS A 108 -9.81 4.99 1.83
CA HIS A 108 -11.01 5.67 2.32
C HIS A 108 -12.21 5.45 1.39
N ASN A 109 -12.01 4.66 0.34
CA ASN A 109 -13.06 4.28 -0.59
C ASN A 109 -13.79 3.03 -0.07
N PRO A 110 -15.09 2.90 -0.37
CA PRO A 110 -15.82 1.70 -0.02
C PRO A 110 -15.28 0.47 -0.75
N LEU A 111 -15.40 -0.69 -0.10
CA LEU A 111 -14.94 -1.99 -0.64
C LEU A 111 -15.55 -2.31 -2.00
N SER A 112 -16.79 -1.85 -2.24
CA SER A 112 -17.51 -1.98 -3.51
C SER A 112 -16.77 -1.37 -4.71
N LYS A 113 -15.90 -0.38 -4.47
CA LYS A 113 -15.20 0.37 -5.52
C LYS A 113 -13.94 -0.34 -6.01
N TYR A 114 -13.26 -1.09 -5.15
CA TYR A 114 -12.01 -1.78 -5.48
C TYR A 114 -12.04 -3.22 -4.96
N SER A 115 -12.22 -4.19 -5.86
CA SER A 115 -12.18 -5.62 -5.53
C SER A 115 -10.89 -6.03 -4.83
N LEU A 116 -9.78 -5.35 -5.14
CA LEU A 116 -8.49 -5.52 -4.50
C LEU A 116 -8.54 -5.40 -2.97
N LEU A 117 -9.38 -4.51 -2.43
CA LEU A 117 -9.55 -4.32 -0.98
C LEU A 117 -10.14 -5.54 -0.27
N SER A 118 -10.65 -6.52 -1.02
CA SER A 118 -11.19 -7.78 -0.52
C SER A 118 -10.35 -9.00 -0.91
N HIS A 119 -9.21 -8.82 -1.58
CA HIS A 119 -8.40 -9.92 -2.10
C HIS A 119 -7.48 -10.51 -1.01
N PRO A 120 -7.64 -11.77 -0.58
CA PRO A 120 -6.91 -12.33 0.57
C PRO A 120 -5.39 -12.27 0.43
N THR A 121 -4.87 -12.61 -0.76
CA THR A 121 -3.42 -12.57 -1.04
C THR A 121 -2.83 -11.17 -0.99
N TYR A 122 -3.63 -10.12 -1.24
CA TYR A 122 -3.15 -8.75 -1.16
C TYR A 122 -3.18 -8.25 0.27
N MET A 123 -4.29 -8.48 0.98
CA MET A 123 -4.43 -8.13 2.40
C MET A 123 -3.35 -8.80 3.25
N ALA A 124 -3.02 -10.06 2.97
CA ALA A 124 -1.98 -10.80 3.69
C ALA A 124 -0.56 -10.21 3.54
N ARG A 125 -0.33 -9.29 2.59
CA ARG A 125 0.98 -8.63 2.39
C ARG A 125 1.10 -7.29 3.11
N MET A 126 0.00 -6.80 3.67
CA MET A 126 -0.04 -5.52 4.36
C MET A 126 0.09 -5.77 5.85
N ASP A 127 1.08 -5.14 6.50
CA ASP A 127 1.19 -5.14 7.96
C ASP A 127 0.05 -4.34 8.60
N TYR A 128 -0.37 -3.27 7.92
CA TYR A 128 -1.41 -2.36 8.40
C TYR A 128 -2.49 -2.11 7.36
N ASN A 129 -3.72 -1.94 7.83
CA ASN A 129 -4.85 -1.50 7.03
C ASN A 129 -5.52 -0.29 7.69
N VAL A 130 -5.16 0.90 7.22
CA VAL A 130 -5.64 2.20 7.69
C VAL A 130 -6.84 2.62 6.84
N ASN A 131 -8.02 2.62 7.45
CA ASN A 131 -9.26 2.95 6.76
C ASN A 131 -10.34 3.47 7.72
N TYR A 132 -11.54 3.75 7.18
CA TYR A 132 -12.68 4.25 7.94
C TYR A 132 -13.53 3.16 8.62
N LEU A 133 -13.29 1.90 8.29
CA LEU A 133 -13.92 0.77 8.96
C LEU A 133 -13.23 0.60 10.31
N ARG A 134 -14.03 0.47 11.38
CA ARG A 134 -13.49 0.23 12.70
C ARG A 134 -12.80 -1.14 12.69
N PRO A 135 -11.56 -1.27 13.22
CA PRO A 135 -11.00 -2.59 13.50
C PRO A 135 -12.02 -3.36 14.34
N LYS A 136 -12.35 -4.60 13.96
CA LYS A 136 -13.29 -5.42 14.74
C LYS A 136 -12.76 -5.50 16.18
N ALA A 137 -13.50 -4.93 17.13
CA ALA A 137 -13.17 -4.97 18.57
C ALA A 137 -13.12 -6.39 19.17
N ASN A 138 -13.45 -7.42 18.37
CA ASN A 138 -13.47 -8.83 18.76
C ASN A 138 -12.34 -9.64 18.09
N ALA A 139 -11.23 -9.02 17.69
CA ALA A 139 -10.01 -9.78 17.48
C ALA A 139 -9.41 -10.06 18.87
N THR A 140 -9.73 -11.20 19.46
CA THR A 140 -9.09 -11.74 20.68
C THR A 140 -7.62 -12.14 20.45
N ASP A 141 -7.01 -11.58 19.41
CA ASP A 141 -5.69 -11.90 18.93
C ASP A 141 -4.81 -10.69 19.18
N ASN A 142 -3.94 -10.80 20.19
CA ASN A 142 -2.98 -9.77 20.59
C ASN A 142 -1.94 -9.47 19.48
N SER A 143 -2.02 -10.13 18.32
CA SER A 143 -1.16 -9.90 17.15
C SER A 143 -1.67 -8.82 16.19
N VAL A 144 -2.91 -8.34 16.31
CA VAL A 144 -3.43 -7.25 15.46
C VAL A 144 -3.09 -5.91 16.11
N ILE A 145 -1.97 -5.32 15.70
CA ILE A 145 -1.65 -3.91 16.00
C ILE A 145 -2.87 -3.07 15.58
N SER A 146 -3.46 -2.35 16.54
CA SER A 146 -4.65 -1.53 16.31
C SER A 146 -4.35 -0.48 15.24
N THR A 147 -4.95 -0.60 14.06
CA THR A 147 -4.80 0.41 13.03
C THR A 147 -5.61 1.66 13.38
N PRO A 148 -5.08 2.86 13.14
CA PRO A 148 -5.83 4.08 13.41
C PRO A 148 -7.06 4.15 12.52
N GLU A 149 -8.22 4.39 13.14
CA GLU A 149 -9.45 4.72 12.42
C GLU A 149 -9.31 6.14 11.84
N ILE A 150 -9.46 6.27 10.52
CA ILE A 150 -9.55 7.57 9.84
C ILE A 150 -11.00 7.90 9.48
N THR A 151 -11.33 9.18 9.36
CA THR A 151 -12.64 9.66 8.94
C THR A 151 -12.52 10.54 7.71
N LEU A 152 -13.58 10.62 6.93
CA LEU A 152 -13.69 11.56 5.81
C LEU A 152 -14.44 12.84 6.20
N ALA A 153 -14.88 12.93 7.45
CA ALA A 153 -15.58 14.06 8.06
C ALA A 153 -14.63 15.24 8.30
N CYS A 154 -14.12 15.81 7.21
CA CYS A 154 -13.05 16.79 7.24
C CYS A 154 -13.54 18.24 7.26
N SER A 155 -12.74 19.09 7.90
CA SER A 155 -12.88 20.54 7.99
C SER A 155 -12.07 21.25 6.91
N PRO A 156 -12.45 22.47 6.47
CA PRO A 156 -11.59 23.30 5.60
C PRO A 156 -10.26 23.72 6.27
N TYR A 157 -10.10 23.46 7.57
CA TYR A 157 -8.88 23.68 8.36
C TYR A 157 -8.36 22.37 8.97
N SER A 158 -8.65 21.23 8.34
CA SER A 158 -8.25 19.91 8.86
C SER A 158 -6.75 19.78 9.11
N SER A 159 -5.90 20.43 8.32
CA SER A 159 -4.44 20.41 8.46
C SER A 159 -3.89 21.27 9.60
N ASP A 160 -4.74 22.01 10.30
CA ASP A 160 -4.36 22.84 11.45
C ASP A 160 -3.99 21.94 12.64
N ARG A 161 -2.93 22.29 13.39
CA ARG A 161 -2.52 21.59 14.62
C ARG A 161 -3.56 21.79 15.75
N SER A 162 -4.44 22.78 15.62
CA SER A 162 -5.47 23.09 16.61
C SER A 162 -6.88 22.85 16.09
N ILE A 163 -7.56 21.87 16.71
CA ILE A 163 -9.00 21.64 16.49
C ILE A 163 -9.87 22.87 16.85
N ASN A 164 -9.35 23.82 17.63
CA ASN A 164 -10.10 24.98 18.11
C ASN A 164 -10.63 25.85 16.97
N ARG A 165 -9.90 25.98 15.85
CA ARG A 165 -10.37 26.74 14.69
C ARG A 165 -11.60 26.10 14.06
N VAL A 166 -11.63 24.77 14.01
CA VAL A 166 -12.77 23.99 13.50
C VAL A 166 -13.98 24.13 14.45
N ILE A 167 -13.74 24.05 15.75
CA ILE A 167 -14.77 24.25 16.78
C ILE A 167 -15.37 25.66 16.66
N LYS A 168 -14.52 26.70 16.54
CA LYS A 168 -14.97 28.10 16.34
C LYS A 168 -15.80 28.25 15.07
N LEU A 169 -15.40 27.60 13.98
CA LEU A 169 -16.15 27.61 12.73
C LEU A 169 -17.56 27.01 12.89
N LEU A 170 -17.69 25.88 13.60
CA LEU A 170 -19.00 25.28 13.88
C LEU A 170 -19.89 26.15 14.77
N HIS A 171 -19.32 26.87 15.74
CA HIS A 171 -20.07 27.76 16.64
C HIS A 171 -20.29 29.16 16.07
N LYS A 172 -19.85 29.45 14.83
CA LYS A 172 -20.11 30.74 14.21
C LYS A 172 -21.61 31.06 14.28
N PRO A 173 -22.00 32.23 14.83
CA PRO A 173 -23.39 32.66 14.88
C PRO A 173 -24.00 32.65 13.48
N ILE A 174 -25.26 32.24 13.38
CA ILE A 174 -25.98 32.19 12.11
C ILE A 174 -27.00 33.32 12.11
N ASN A 175 -26.92 34.18 11.10
CA ASN A 175 -27.99 35.11 10.79
C ASN A 175 -29.03 34.41 9.89
N LEU A 176 -30.13 33.95 10.47
CA LEU A 176 -31.16 33.22 9.73
C LEU A 176 -31.88 34.11 8.69
N MET A 177 -31.83 35.43 8.85
CA MET A 177 -32.40 36.39 7.90
C MET A 177 -31.62 36.47 6.58
N GLU A 178 -30.34 36.07 6.59
CA GLU A 178 -29.49 36.03 5.38
C GLU A 178 -29.73 34.77 4.55
N LYS A 179 -30.48 33.78 5.07
CA LYS A 179 -30.82 32.54 4.35
C LYS A 179 -31.95 32.78 3.34
N THR A 180 -31.61 33.35 2.19
CA THR A 180 -32.56 33.71 1.12
C THR A 180 -33.01 32.52 0.25
N LYS A 181 -32.24 31.43 0.22
CA LYS A 181 -32.52 30.25 -0.61
C LYS A 181 -32.96 29.06 0.24
N LYS A 182 -33.70 28.15 -0.38
CA LYS A 182 -34.39 27.06 0.34
C LYS A 182 -33.53 25.81 0.46
N ILE A 183 -33.24 25.13 -0.64
CA ILE A 183 -32.59 23.82 -0.63
C ILE A 183 -31.54 23.74 -1.74
N ALA A 184 -30.32 23.37 -1.39
CA ALA A 184 -29.26 23.09 -2.34
C ALA A 184 -28.94 21.58 -2.42
N PHE A 185 -28.57 21.14 -3.62
CA PHE A 185 -27.89 19.87 -3.86
C PHE A 185 -26.64 20.12 -4.70
N MET A 186 -25.53 19.46 -4.37
CA MET A 186 -24.25 19.65 -5.06
C MET A 186 -23.64 18.27 -5.31
N SER A 187 -23.64 17.79 -6.56
CA SER A 187 -23.10 16.47 -6.92
C SER A 187 -22.64 16.39 -8.38
N SER A 188 -21.56 15.64 -8.63
CA SER A 188 -21.06 15.38 -9.98
C SER A 188 -20.87 13.90 -10.32
N ASN A 189 -21.03 12.98 -9.37
CA ASN A 189 -21.17 11.54 -9.65
C ASN A 189 -22.66 11.18 -9.68
N CYS A 190 -23.17 10.84 -10.86
CA CYS A 190 -24.61 10.67 -11.06
C CYS A 190 -25.02 9.21 -11.28
N ALA A 191 -24.09 8.35 -11.72
CA ALA A 191 -24.42 7.03 -12.25
C ALA A 191 -23.55 5.89 -11.68
N GLY A 192 -22.43 6.16 -10.99
CA GLY A 192 -21.55 5.11 -10.48
C GLY A 192 -22.09 4.45 -9.21
N GLY A 193 -22.37 3.15 -9.25
CA GLY A 193 -22.81 2.37 -8.09
C GLY A 193 -24.04 2.99 -7.40
N TYR A 194 -23.97 3.16 -6.09
CA TYR A 194 -25.05 3.72 -5.26
C TYR A 194 -25.33 5.22 -5.52
N ALA A 195 -24.47 5.92 -6.29
CA ALA A 195 -24.75 7.29 -6.73
C ALA A 195 -25.98 7.41 -7.65
N SER A 196 -26.32 6.34 -8.38
CA SER A 196 -27.54 6.28 -9.20
C SER A 196 -28.80 6.35 -8.33
N ILE A 197 -28.85 5.55 -7.26
CA ILE A 197 -29.94 5.52 -6.27
C ILE A 197 -30.07 6.88 -5.59
N ARG A 198 -28.95 7.46 -5.14
CA ARG A 198 -28.92 8.82 -4.58
C ARG A 198 -29.55 9.84 -5.55
N THR A 199 -29.10 9.84 -6.80
CA THR A 199 -29.54 10.83 -7.79
C THR A 199 -31.03 10.64 -8.14
N GLY A 200 -31.50 9.39 -8.23
CA GLY A 200 -32.92 9.09 -8.40
C GLY A 200 -33.78 9.57 -7.23
N LEU A 201 -33.28 9.45 -6.00
CA LEU A 201 -33.97 9.95 -4.80
C LEU A 201 -34.11 11.47 -4.82
N VAL A 202 -33.02 12.18 -5.15
CA VAL A 202 -33.06 13.65 -5.28
C VAL A 202 -33.98 14.07 -6.41
N SER A 203 -33.97 13.39 -7.55
CA SER A 203 -34.91 13.64 -8.66
C SER A 203 -36.37 13.49 -8.21
N THR A 204 -36.67 12.51 -7.36
CA THR A 204 -38.00 12.33 -6.78
C THR A 204 -38.36 13.46 -5.82
N LEU A 205 -37.43 13.90 -4.96
CA LEU A 205 -37.61 15.06 -4.09
C LEU A 205 -37.84 16.36 -4.88
N MET A 206 -37.17 16.53 -6.02
CA MET A 206 -37.33 17.71 -6.91
C MET A 206 -38.75 17.85 -7.47
N LYS A 207 -39.52 16.75 -7.55
CA LYS A 207 -40.95 16.79 -7.92
C LYS A 207 -41.83 17.37 -6.81
N LEU A 208 -41.35 17.36 -5.57
CA LEU A 208 -42.11 17.77 -4.38
C LEU A 208 -41.62 19.10 -3.79
N LEU A 209 -40.35 19.45 -4.03
CA LEU A 209 -39.63 20.58 -3.47
C LEU A 209 -38.81 21.28 -4.56
N LYS A 210 -38.73 22.62 -4.51
CA LYS A 210 -37.77 23.36 -5.33
C LYS A 210 -36.36 23.17 -4.75
N ILE A 211 -35.50 22.46 -5.47
CA ILE A 211 -34.12 22.20 -5.11
C ILE A 211 -33.22 22.78 -6.20
N ASP A 212 -32.27 23.60 -5.76
CA ASP A 212 -31.24 24.17 -6.62
C ASP A 212 -30.07 23.17 -6.68
N SER A 213 -29.87 22.57 -7.85
CA SER A 213 -28.91 21.50 -8.10
C SER A 213 -27.70 22.02 -8.89
N TYR A 214 -26.54 21.89 -8.27
CA TYR A 214 -25.23 22.25 -8.78
C TYR A 214 -24.39 21.01 -9.09
N GLY A 215 -23.37 21.19 -9.94
CA GLY A 215 -22.48 20.12 -10.41
C GLY A 215 -23.04 19.43 -11.66
N LYS A 216 -22.58 18.22 -11.96
CA LYS A 216 -23.02 17.50 -13.17
C LYS A 216 -24.40 16.84 -13.02
N CYS A 217 -24.84 16.57 -11.79
CA CYS A 217 -26.08 15.80 -11.56
C CYS A 217 -27.29 16.72 -11.41
N LEU A 218 -28.38 16.41 -12.13
CA LEU A 218 -29.67 17.14 -12.10
C LEU A 218 -29.53 18.66 -12.35
N ASN A 219 -28.39 19.08 -12.90
CA ASN A 219 -27.86 20.44 -13.02
C ASN A 219 -28.91 21.44 -13.54
N ASN A 220 -29.59 22.14 -12.64
CA ASN A 220 -30.64 23.11 -12.98
C ASN A 220 -30.25 24.55 -12.61
N ILE A 221 -29.05 24.76 -12.06
CA ILE A 221 -28.47 26.08 -11.82
C ILE A 221 -27.25 26.28 -12.71
N ALA A 222 -27.38 27.16 -13.70
CA ALA A 222 -26.29 27.62 -14.54
C ALA A 222 -25.41 28.64 -13.79
N LYS A 223 -24.63 28.20 -12.80
CA LYS A 223 -23.45 28.96 -12.36
C LYS A 223 -22.21 28.27 -12.93
N SER A 224 -21.28 29.08 -13.44
CA SER A 224 -19.89 28.66 -13.66
C SER A 224 -19.32 28.25 -12.31
N ILE A 225 -19.49 26.97 -11.98
CA ILE A 225 -18.65 26.32 -10.99
C ILE A 225 -17.31 26.25 -11.68
N SER A 226 -16.32 26.95 -11.12
CA SER A 226 -14.95 26.89 -11.63
C SER A 226 -14.62 25.44 -11.97
N PRO A 227 -14.02 25.15 -13.15
CA PRO A 227 -13.74 23.79 -13.57
C PRO A 227 -13.03 22.99 -12.47
N LYS A 228 -13.19 21.67 -12.49
CA LYS A 228 -12.57 20.73 -11.52
C LYS A 228 -11.10 21.04 -11.22
N ASP A 229 -10.39 21.56 -12.21
CA ASP A 229 -8.95 21.85 -12.21
C ASP A 229 -8.58 23.16 -11.48
N SER A 230 -9.57 23.90 -10.96
CA SER A 230 -9.36 25.15 -10.23
C SER A 230 -9.16 24.98 -8.71
N TYR A 231 -9.44 23.80 -8.16
CA TYR A 231 -9.31 23.52 -6.72
C TYR A 231 -8.23 22.47 -6.50
N GLN A 232 -7.19 22.83 -5.74
CA GLN A 232 -6.03 21.96 -5.56
C GLN A 232 -6.29 20.84 -4.54
N ASN A 233 -7.17 21.05 -3.55
CA ASN A 233 -7.37 20.08 -2.47
C ASN A 233 -8.80 20.02 -1.90
N VAL A 234 -9.05 19.05 -0.99
CA VAL A 234 -10.36 18.86 -0.34
C VAL A 234 -10.80 20.07 0.49
N ASN A 235 -9.87 20.81 1.09
CA ASN A 235 -10.18 21.95 1.94
C ASN A 235 -10.75 23.10 1.10
N ASP A 236 -10.16 23.35 -0.07
CA ASP A 236 -10.65 24.36 -1.02
C ASP A 236 -12.06 24.01 -1.50
N ARG A 237 -12.32 22.72 -1.76
CA ARG A 237 -13.66 22.23 -2.10
C ARG A 237 -14.67 22.48 -0.98
N ILE A 238 -14.30 22.23 0.28
CA ILE A 238 -15.17 22.47 1.42
C ILE A 238 -15.48 23.97 1.53
N ARG A 239 -14.46 24.85 1.42
CA ARG A 239 -14.66 26.31 1.44
C ARG A 239 -15.57 26.79 0.32
N TYR A 240 -15.38 26.24 -0.88
CA TYR A 240 -16.23 26.54 -2.02
C TYR A 240 -17.69 26.14 -1.79
N ASN A 241 -17.93 24.92 -1.32
CA ASN A 241 -19.27 24.46 -0.98
C ASN A 241 -19.89 25.33 0.12
N MET A 242 -19.12 25.70 1.14
CA MET A 242 -19.59 26.58 2.22
C MET A 242 -20.05 27.94 1.70
N GLU A 243 -19.29 28.54 0.77
CA GLU A 243 -19.62 29.83 0.17
C GLU A 243 -20.93 29.79 -0.62
N ILE A 244 -21.25 28.66 -1.26
CA ILE A 244 -22.55 28.46 -1.91
C ILE A 244 -23.64 28.22 -0.87
N PHE A 245 -23.39 27.36 0.11
CA PHE A 245 -24.39 26.90 1.07
C PHE A 245 -24.78 27.97 2.10
N LYS A 246 -23.99 29.03 2.26
CA LYS A 246 -24.28 30.10 3.22
C LYS A 246 -25.62 30.79 2.97
N ASP A 247 -26.13 30.82 1.74
CA ASP A 247 -27.43 31.41 1.40
C ASP A 247 -28.62 30.46 1.65
N TYR A 248 -28.37 29.16 1.88
CA TYR A 248 -29.40 28.13 1.90
C TYR A 248 -29.83 27.73 3.31
N LYS A 249 -31.14 27.50 3.50
CA LYS A 249 -31.69 26.90 4.74
C LYS A 249 -31.35 25.42 4.87
N PHE A 250 -31.43 24.65 3.78
CA PHE A 250 -31.15 23.22 3.75
C PHE A 250 -30.13 22.84 2.67
N VAL A 251 -29.35 21.81 2.96
CA VAL A 251 -28.43 21.19 1.99
C VAL A 251 -28.63 19.68 1.98
N ILE A 252 -28.83 19.09 0.82
CA ILE A 252 -28.88 17.63 0.66
C ILE A 252 -27.45 17.08 0.73
N ALA A 253 -27.14 16.40 1.83
CA ALA A 253 -25.84 15.83 2.16
C ALA A 253 -25.86 14.29 2.04
N PHE A 254 -26.26 13.78 0.87
CA PHE A 254 -26.34 12.34 0.63
C PHE A 254 -25.00 11.74 0.21
N GLU A 255 -24.62 10.66 0.89
CA GLU A 255 -23.39 9.92 0.61
C GLU A 255 -23.45 9.15 -0.69
N ASN A 256 -22.27 8.79 -1.19
CA ASN A 256 -22.14 7.95 -2.38
C ASN A 256 -22.49 6.49 -2.09
N GLU A 257 -22.49 6.07 -0.82
CA GLU A 257 -22.83 4.73 -0.35
C GLU A 257 -23.39 4.79 1.07
N ASN A 258 -24.34 3.92 1.39
CA ASN A 258 -24.87 3.77 2.75
C ASN A 258 -24.07 2.69 3.49
N SER A 259 -22.92 3.08 4.05
CA SER A 259 -22.04 2.18 4.80
C SER A 259 -21.77 2.76 6.19
N THR A 260 -21.77 1.90 7.21
CA THR A 260 -21.40 2.28 8.59
C THR A 260 -20.02 2.95 8.58
N ASN A 261 -19.84 4.00 9.39
CA ASN A 261 -18.65 4.86 9.46
C ASN A 261 -18.29 5.65 8.18
N TYR A 262 -18.98 5.45 7.05
CA TYR A 262 -18.71 6.20 5.82
C TYR A 262 -19.40 7.57 5.87
N VAL A 263 -18.78 8.51 6.58
CA VAL A 263 -19.23 9.90 6.71
C VAL A 263 -18.16 10.82 6.13
N THR A 264 -18.51 11.61 5.13
CA THR A 264 -17.55 12.52 4.49
C THR A 264 -17.81 13.99 4.82
N GLU A 265 -17.07 14.89 4.18
CA GLU A 265 -17.21 16.34 4.30
C GLU A 265 -18.59 16.88 3.89
N LYS A 266 -19.47 16.04 3.32
CA LYS A 266 -20.79 16.43 2.79
C LYS A 266 -21.64 17.12 3.84
N ILE A 267 -21.79 16.45 4.98
CA ILE A 267 -22.62 16.93 6.08
C ILE A 267 -21.98 18.14 6.74
N TYR A 268 -20.66 18.12 6.89
CA TYR A 268 -19.91 19.20 7.49
C TYR A 268 -19.89 20.49 6.67
N SER A 269 -19.81 20.39 5.33
CA SER A 269 -19.90 21.55 4.44
C SER A 269 -21.19 22.33 4.67
N ALA A 270 -22.30 21.64 4.95
CA ALA A 270 -23.59 22.25 5.28
C ALA A 270 -23.58 22.87 6.70
N LEU A 271 -23.09 22.14 7.70
CA LEU A 271 -23.01 22.62 9.08
C LEU A 271 -22.13 23.87 9.21
N TYR A 272 -20.95 23.89 8.59
CA TYR A 272 -20.05 25.05 8.59
C TYR A 272 -20.67 26.28 7.91
N ALA A 273 -21.53 26.06 6.90
CA ALA A 273 -22.27 27.14 6.24
C ALA A 273 -23.52 27.59 7.00
N GLY A 274 -23.82 26.95 8.13
CA GLY A 274 -25.04 27.21 8.91
C GLY A 274 -26.33 26.81 8.21
N ALA A 275 -26.28 25.80 7.33
CA ALA A 275 -27.46 25.17 6.74
C ALA A 275 -27.77 23.85 7.43
N ILE A 276 -29.04 23.44 7.47
CA ILE A 276 -29.45 22.14 8.02
C ILE A 276 -29.17 21.05 6.97
N PRO A 277 -28.33 20.05 7.27
CA PRO A 277 -28.11 18.92 6.38
C PRO A 277 -29.33 18.00 6.34
N ILE A 278 -29.74 17.58 5.13
CA ILE A 278 -30.66 16.45 4.92
C ILE A 278 -29.78 15.26 4.52
N TYR A 279 -29.66 14.28 5.42
CA TYR A 279 -28.61 13.26 5.36
C TYR A 279 -29.14 11.87 4.99
N MET A 280 -28.38 11.17 4.15
CA MET A 280 -28.54 9.75 3.84
C MET A 280 -27.14 9.16 3.66
N GLY A 281 -26.80 8.16 4.48
CA GLY A 281 -25.46 7.54 4.47
C GLY A 281 -25.31 6.53 5.61
N ALA A 282 -24.26 6.69 6.41
CA ALA A 282 -23.95 5.85 7.56
C ALA A 282 -25.11 5.76 8.57
N ASP A 283 -25.33 4.55 9.13
CA ASP A 283 -26.33 4.33 10.18
C ASP A 283 -25.97 4.99 11.51
N ASN A 284 -24.68 5.13 11.80
CA ASN A 284 -24.17 5.70 13.03
C ASN A 284 -23.76 7.18 12.88
N ILE A 285 -24.46 7.93 12.04
CA ILE A 285 -24.14 9.35 11.80
C ILE A 285 -24.18 10.20 13.08
N ASP A 286 -24.95 9.79 14.10
CA ASP A 286 -25.01 10.45 15.40
C ASP A 286 -23.68 10.46 16.17
N ASP A 287 -22.73 9.59 15.82
CA ASP A 287 -21.37 9.63 16.37
C ASP A 287 -20.54 10.78 15.78
N TYR A 288 -20.93 11.28 14.60
CA TYR A 288 -20.12 12.20 13.78
C TYR A 288 -20.62 13.62 13.82
N VAL A 289 -21.83 13.93 14.28
CA VAL A 289 -22.40 15.28 14.21
C VAL A 289 -23.00 15.72 15.55
N PRO A 290 -23.15 17.05 15.78
CA PRO A 290 -23.85 17.53 16.97
C PRO A 290 -25.28 16.99 16.99
N THR A 291 -25.73 16.57 18.17
CA THR A 291 -27.05 15.98 18.37
C THR A 291 -28.15 16.98 17.97
N GLY A 292 -29.08 16.52 17.13
CA GLY A 292 -30.18 17.35 16.62
C GLY A 292 -29.80 18.35 15.53
N SER A 293 -28.60 18.28 14.95
CA SER A 293 -28.12 19.24 13.94
C SER A 293 -28.54 18.96 12.49
N TYR A 294 -29.21 17.84 12.22
CA TYR A 294 -29.49 17.36 10.86
C TYR A 294 -30.85 16.64 10.76
N ILE A 295 -31.32 16.43 9.54
CA ILE A 295 -32.53 15.65 9.23
C ILE A 295 -32.08 14.30 8.64
N ASN A 296 -32.36 13.20 9.32
CA ASN A 296 -32.05 11.86 8.80
C ASN A 296 -33.17 11.38 7.87
N VAL A 297 -32.83 11.00 6.63
CA VAL A 297 -33.83 10.43 5.69
C VAL A 297 -34.44 9.14 6.23
N LYS A 298 -33.71 8.37 7.03
CA LYS A 298 -34.16 7.09 7.60
C LYS A 298 -35.31 7.24 8.61
N ASP A 299 -35.52 8.43 9.17
CA ASP A 299 -36.59 8.69 10.13
C ASP A 299 -37.98 8.78 9.48
N PHE A 300 -38.05 8.71 8.14
CA PHE A 300 -39.28 8.90 7.38
C PHE A 300 -39.68 7.62 6.65
N THR A 301 -40.95 7.24 6.79
CA THR A 301 -41.58 6.11 6.09
C THR A 301 -41.65 6.30 4.58
N SER A 302 -41.65 7.56 4.11
CA SER A 302 -41.67 7.88 2.67
C SER A 302 -41.02 9.23 2.37
N ILE A 303 -40.61 9.41 1.11
CA ILE A 303 -40.09 10.69 0.60
C ILE A 303 -41.13 11.81 0.64
N LYS A 304 -42.43 11.48 0.60
CA LYS A 304 -43.50 12.45 0.79
C LYS A 304 -43.53 12.99 2.22
N ASP A 305 -43.24 12.14 3.21
CA ASP A 305 -43.22 12.53 4.62
C ASP A 305 -42.01 13.42 4.92
N LEU A 306 -40.84 13.07 4.38
CA LEU A 306 -39.65 13.93 4.40
C LEU A 306 -39.95 15.31 3.77
N ALA A 307 -40.56 15.33 2.57
CA ALA A 307 -40.91 16.58 1.91
C ALA A 307 -41.93 17.40 2.72
N ARG A 308 -42.88 16.76 3.42
CA ARG A 308 -43.83 17.43 4.31
C ARG A 308 -43.12 18.06 5.50
N LYS A 309 -42.18 17.36 6.14
CA LYS A 309 -41.35 17.92 7.23
C LYS A 309 -40.53 19.12 6.76
N ILE A 310 -39.88 19.03 5.60
CA ILE A 310 -39.10 20.16 5.05
C ILE A 310 -40.01 21.37 4.76
N LYS A 311 -41.20 21.16 4.17
CA LYS A 311 -42.18 22.24 3.95
C LYS A 311 -42.63 22.88 5.26
N LEU A 312 -42.87 22.08 6.30
CA LEU A 312 -43.21 22.58 7.63
C LEU A 312 -42.09 23.45 8.21
N LEU A 313 -40.83 23.01 8.11
CA LEU A 313 -39.68 23.78 8.60
C LEU A 313 -39.41 25.06 7.78
N LEU A 314 -39.82 25.10 6.51
CA LEU A 314 -39.71 26.32 5.69
C LEU A 314 -40.70 27.41 6.12
N ILE A 315 -41.80 27.07 6.78
CA ILE A 315 -42.83 28.02 7.24
C ILE A 315 -42.82 28.25 8.76
N ASN A 316 -42.32 27.29 9.54
CA ASN A 316 -42.25 27.36 11.00
C ASN A 316 -40.81 27.64 11.44
N GLU A 317 -40.52 28.93 11.65
CA GLU A 317 -39.19 29.40 12.04
C GLU A 317 -38.77 28.86 13.42
N THR A 318 -39.70 28.70 14.36
CA THR A 318 -39.42 28.15 15.69
C THR A 318 -38.94 26.70 15.60
N GLU A 319 -39.60 25.86 14.80
CA GLU A 319 -39.18 24.48 14.58
C GLU A 319 -37.85 24.38 13.80
N TYR A 320 -37.63 25.28 12.86
CA TYR A 320 -36.36 25.39 12.12
C TYR A 320 -35.20 25.75 13.05
N GLN A 321 -35.40 26.72 13.95
CA GLN A 321 -34.38 27.17 14.91
C GLN A 321 -33.91 26.09 15.88
N LYS A 322 -34.76 25.09 16.20
CA LYS A 322 -34.38 23.97 17.09
C LYS A 322 -33.16 23.20 16.59
N TYR A 323 -32.93 23.11 15.28
CA TYR A 323 -31.77 22.43 14.70
C TYR A 323 -30.43 23.14 14.93
N PHE A 324 -30.46 24.36 15.48
CA PHE A 324 -29.27 25.13 15.83
C PHE A 324 -29.05 25.22 17.34
N ALA A 325 -29.88 24.57 18.16
CA ALA A 325 -29.75 24.60 19.62
C ALA A 325 -28.38 24.11 20.13
N TRP A 326 -27.76 23.17 19.41
CA TRP A 326 -26.42 22.67 19.73
C TRP A 326 -25.33 23.76 19.70
N LYS A 327 -25.51 24.85 18.94
CA LYS A 327 -24.54 25.96 18.87
C LYS A 327 -24.42 26.75 20.18
N ASN A 328 -25.38 26.59 21.08
CA ASN A 328 -25.36 27.25 22.40
C ASN A 328 -24.69 26.40 23.49
N ASN A 329 -24.19 25.21 23.13
CA ASN A 329 -23.55 24.27 24.04
C ASN A 329 -22.12 23.97 23.55
N PRO A 330 -21.20 23.55 24.44
CA PRO A 330 -19.92 23.01 24.00
C PRO A 330 -20.10 21.86 23.01
N LEU A 331 -19.24 21.78 21.99
CA LEU A 331 -19.28 20.69 21.01
C LEU A 331 -19.06 19.35 21.71
N GLU A 332 -19.92 18.38 21.40
CA GLU A 332 -19.86 17.06 22.01
C GLU A 332 -18.52 16.36 21.71
N ASN A 333 -17.96 15.68 22.72
CA ASN A 333 -16.65 15.01 22.60
C ASN A 333 -16.60 13.97 21.47
N LYS A 334 -17.73 13.28 21.19
CA LYS A 334 -17.84 12.33 20.07
C LYS A 334 -17.54 13.00 18.71
N VAL A 335 -18.00 14.23 18.54
CA VAL A 335 -17.82 15.02 17.31
C VAL A 335 -16.38 15.51 17.22
N ILE A 336 -15.82 16.01 18.33
CA ILE A 336 -14.42 16.45 18.41
C ILE A 336 -13.49 15.30 18.05
N ASP A 337 -13.74 14.10 18.59
CA ASP A 337 -12.95 12.90 18.31
C ASP A 337 -12.98 12.53 16.82
N LYS A 338 -14.15 12.48 16.18
CA LYS A 338 -14.25 12.18 14.75
C LYS A 338 -13.60 13.23 13.86
N LEU A 339 -13.70 14.51 14.21
CA LEU A 339 -13.03 15.60 13.48
C LEU A 339 -11.50 15.52 13.58
N LYS A 340 -10.96 15.15 14.75
CA LYS A 340 -9.52 14.90 14.94
C LYS A 340 -9.02 13.72 14.13
N ARG A 341 -9.88 12.75 13.83
CA ARG A 341 -9.54 11.59 12.97
C ARG A 341 -9.76 11.85 11.49
N CYS A 342 -10.07 13.08 11.06
CA CYS A 342 -10.12 13.40 9.64
C CYS A 342 -8.82 12.92 8.97
N VAL A 343 -8.93 12.29 7.81
CA VAL A 343 -7.81 11.71 7.08
C VAL A 343 -6.64 12.68 6.83
N ASN A 344 -6.93 13.99 6.81
CA ASN A 344 -5.93 15.07 6.63
C ASN A 344 -5.44 15.72 7.91
N SER A 345 -5.99 15.31 9.05
CA SER A 345 -5.65 15.95 10.31
C SER A 345 -4.21 15.71 10.68
N TYR A 346 -3.67 16.65 11.44
CA TYR A 346 -2.38 16.48 12.08
C TYR A 346 -2.36 15.20 12.93
N GLU A 347 -3.43 14.95 13.69
CA GLU A 347 -3.54 13.79 14.57
C GLU A 347 -3.58 12.44 13.82
N SER A 348 -4.26 12.36 12.67
CA SER A 348 -4.27 11.13 11.86
C SER A 348 -2.87 10.82 11.32
N LYS A 349 -2.13 11.85 10.89
CA LYS A 349 -0.73 11.68 10.45
C LYS A 349 0.17 11.27 11.60
N CYS A 350 0.04 11.88 12.78
CA CYS A 350 0.78 11.45 13.97
C CYS A 350 0.45 9.99 14.30
N SER A 351 -0.82 9.60 14.26
CA SER A 351 -1.24 8.23 14.60
C SER A 351 -0.66 7.20 13.63
N ILE A 352 -0.62 7.50 12.32
CA ILE A 352 0.03 6.63 11.32
C ILE A 352 1.54 6.58 11.54
N CYS A 353 2.17 7.72 11.83
CA CYS A 353 3.60 7.81 12.13
C CYS A 353 3.97 6.99 13.37
N GLU A 354 3.20 7.13 14.46
CA GLU A 354 3.32 6.38 15.71
C GLU A 354 3.11 4.87 15.48
N MET A 355 2.10 4.49 14.69
CA MET A 355 1.83 3.09 14.34
C MET A 355 3.01 2.45 13.58
N ILE A 356 3.54 3.13 12.56
CA ILE A 356 4.68 2.61 11.80
C ILE A 356 5.91 2.55 12.70
N HIS A 357 6.21 3.62 13.45
CA HIS A 357 7.37 3.68 14.33
C HIS A 357 7.35 2.58 15.41
N SER A 358 6.23 2.42 16.11
CA SER A 358 6.09 1.45 17.20
C SER A 358 6.13 0.00 16.72
N GLY A 359 5.72 -0.27 15.47
CA GLY A 359 5.75 -1.62 14.93
C GLY A 359 7.06 -2.03 14.26
N ILE A 360 8.10 -1.18 14.29
CA ILE A 360 9.42 -1.54 13.77
C ILE A 360 10.29 -2.01 14.93
N PRO A 361 10.61 -3.31 15.01
CA PRO A 361 11.36 -3.87 16.11
C PRO A 361 12.83 -3.43 16.08
N GLU A 362 13.55 -3.55 17.20
CA GLU A 362 14.92 -3.05 17.33
C GLU A 362 15.87 -3.68 16.29
N GLU A 363 15.71 -4.97 16.00
CA GLU A 363 16.53 -5.69 15.02
C GLU A 363 16.34 -5.11 13.61
N ALA A 364 15.12 -4.72 13.26
CA ALA A 364 14.79 -4.07 12.00
C ALA A 364 15.39 -2.65 11.91
N GLN A 365 15.39 -1.90 13.02
CA GLN A 365 16.06 -0.59 13.07
C GLN A 365 17.58 -0.73 12.92
N GLN A 366 18.16 -1.76 13.55
CA GLN A 366 19.59 -2.06 13.47
C GLN A 366 19.98 -2.50 12.06
N TYR A 367 19.20 -3.41 11.44
CA TYR A 367 19.36 -3.80 10.03
C TYR A 367 19.42 -2.57 9.12
N ARG A 368 18.49 -1.63 9.30
CA ARG A 368 18.44 -0.40 8.50
C ARG A 368 19.71 0.44 8.67
N LYS A 369 20.20 0.62 9.90
CA LYS A 369 21.44 1.36 10.16
C LYS A 369 22.63 0.68 9.46
N ASP A 370 22.81 -0.62 9.65
CA ASP A 370 24.01 -1.36 9.23
C ASP A 370 24.07 -1.67 7.72
N LYS A 371 22.90 -1.82 7.10
CA LYS A 371 22.76 -2.29 5.71
C LYS A 371 22.29 -1.21 4.73
N ILE A 372 21.57 -0.19 5.22
CA ILE A 372 20.89 0.80 4.35
C ILE A 372 21.39 2.23 4.56
N ILE A 373 21.67 2.67 5.80
CA ILE A 373 21.99 4.08 6.10
C ILE A 373 23.48 4.35 6.23
N GLU A 374 24.28 3.39 6.70
CA GLU A 374 25.72 3.64 6.88
C GLU A 374 26.44 3.88 5.54
N MET A 375 27.05 5.08 5.48
CA MET A 375 27.84 5.69 4.41
C MET A 375 26.99 6.32 3.28
N ASN A 376 27.37 7.53 2.83
CA ASN A 376 26.76 8.39 1.78
C ASN A 376 26.47 7.76 0.40
N GLY A 377 25.81 6.61 0.32
CA GLY A 377 25.80 5.72 -0.83
C GLY A 377 24.41 5.19 -1.08
N TYR A 378 23.83 5.62 -2.19
CA TYR A 378 22.58 5.12 -2.74
C TYR A 378 22.63 3.59 -2.82
N TYR A 379 21.85 2.90 -1.97
CA TYR A 379 21.48 1.50 -2.23
C TYR A 379 20.82 1.49 -3.61
N HIS A 380 21.11 0.47 -4.39
CA HIS A 380 20.50 0.29 -5.69
C HIS A 380 20.09 -1.17 -5.82
N SER A 381 18.87 -1.41 -6.30
CA SER A 381 18.42 -2.75 -6.61
C SER A 381 19.12 -3.23 -7.89
N PHE A 382 19.49 -4.51 -7.97
CA PHE A 382 20.17 -5.09 -9.12
C PHE A 382 19.66 -6.51 -9.33
N TYR A 383 19.63 -6.95 -10.58
CA TYR A 383 19.55 -8.38 -10.90
C TYR A 383 20.76 -8.77 -11.74
N LEU A 384 21.01 -10.07 -11.81
CA LEU A 384 22.05 -10.62 -12.67
C LEU A 384 21.48 -10.97 -14.03
N ASP A 385 22.05 -10.42 -15.10
CA ASP A 385 21.73 -10.79 -16.49
C ASP A 385 22.77 -11.78 -16.99
N MET A 386 22.31 -12.99 -17.33
CA MET A 386 23.14 -14.13 -17.73
C MET A 386 23.00 -14.36 -19.23
N SER A 387 24.12 -14.27 -19.94
CA SER A 387 24.16 -14.36 -21.41
C SER A 387 24.02 -15.78 -21.95
N GLY A 388 24.17 -16.79 -21.08
CA GLY A 388 24.06 -18.19 -21.46
C GLY A 388 25.27 -18.76 -22.18
N LYS A 389 26.43 -18.09 -22.09
CA LYS A 389 27.65 -18.45 -22.82
C LYS A 389 28.76 -18.97 -21.91
N GLY A 390 28.37 -19.60 -20.80
CA GLY A 390 29.28 -20.18 -19.82
C GLY A 390 29.53 -19.31 -18.59
N ASP A 391 28.92 -18.13 -18.54
CA ASP A 391 28.82 -17.30 -17.35
C ASP A 391 28.16 -18.07 -16.20
N HIS A 392 28.74 -17.94 -15.02
CA HIS A 392 28.25 -18.60 -13.81
C HIS A 392 28.89 -17.99 -12.56
N ILE A 393 28.30 -18.29 -11.41
CA ILE A 393 28.90 -17.98 -10.12
C ILE A 393 29.44 -19.27 -9.55
N ILE A 394 30.70 -19.28 -9.13
CA ILE A 394 31.28 -20.34 -8.30
C ILE A 394 31.23 -19.86 -6.85
N ILE A 395 30.67 -20.67 -5.96
CA ILE A 395 30.62 -20.35 -4.53
C ILE A 395 31.88 -20.87 -3.85
N GLU A 396 32.63 -19.95 -3.26
CA GLU A 396 33.71 -20.24 -2.31
C GLU A 396 33.12 -20.29 -0.90
N GLU A 397 33.19 -21.47 -0.29
CA GLU A 397 32.70 -21.70 1.06
C GLU A 397 33.58 -20.98 2.09
N SER A 398 32.93 -20.30 3.03
CA SER A 398 33.63 -19.73 4.17
C SER A 398 34.12 -20.83 5.13
N PRO A 399 35.13 -20.57 5.97
CA PRO A 399 35.60 -21.54 6.96
C PRO A 399 34.50 -22.01 7.93
N GLN A 400 33.54 -21.13 8.24
CA GLN A 400 32.45 -21.41 9.18
C GLN A 400 31.35 -22.30 8.59
N CYS A 401 31.18 -22.33 7.27
CA CYS A 401 30.17 -23.13 6.59
C CYS A 401 30.78 -24.12 5.59
N LYS A 402 32.01 -24.57 5.86
CA LYS A 402 32.69 -25.56 5.03
C LYS A 402 31.89 -26.86 4.98
N GLY A 403 31.58 -27.32 3.77
CA GLY A 403 30.77 -28.49 3.48
C GLY A 403 29.27 -28.28 3.64
N ALA A 404 28.79 -27.06 3.91
CA ALA A 404 27.37 -26.78 4.15
C ALA A 404 26.47 -27.11 2.94
N PHE A 405 27.04 -27.12 1.72
CA PHE A 405 26.33 -27.47 0.49
C PHE A 405 26.28 -28.97 0.20
N ASN A 406 26.81 -29.83 1.08
CA ASN A 406 26.60 -31.28 0.98
C ASN A 406 25.24 -31.67 1.59
N LEU A 407 24.18 -31.21 0.94
CA LEU A 407 22.80 -31.45 1.35
C LEU A 407 22.44 -32.92 1.03
N THR A 408 21.89 -33.65 2.01
CA THR A 408 21.63 -35.10 1.91
C THR A 408 20.17 -35.48 2.11
N LYS A 409 19.53 -34.97 3.17
CA LYS A 409 18.17 -35.39 3.57
C LYS A 409 17.10 -34.35 3.28
N GLN A 410 17.29 -33.14 3.77
CA GLN A 410 16.30 -32.07 3.72
C GLN A 410 16.96 -30.74 3.37
N PHE A 411 16.33 -30.00 2.47
CA PHE A 411 16.80 -28.70 2.01
C PHE A 411 15.71 -27.96 1.26
N THR A 412 15.93 -26.67 1.01
CA THR A 412 15.07 -25.85 0.17
C THR A 412 15.93 -24.99 -0.74
N PHE A 413 15.57 -24.96 -2.03
CA PHE A 413 16.13 -24.01 -3.00
C PHE A 413 15.07 -23.00 -3.40
N MET A 414 15.47 -21.73 -3.53
CA MET A 414 14.62 -20.66 -4.02
C MET A 414 15.41 -19.74 -4.94
N ALA A 415 14.75 -19.25 -5.98
CA ALA A 415 15.32 -18.29 -6.92
C ALA A 415 14.22 -17.47 -7.59
N TRP A 416 14.47 -16.19 -7.82
CA TRP A 416 13.75 -15.44 -8.82
C TRP A 416 14.42 -15.61 -10.18
N VAL A 417 13.63 -15.97 -11.18
CA VAL A 417 14.10 -16.25 -12.54
C VAL A 417 13.27 -15.50 -13.56
N LYS A 418 13.91 -15.00 -14.61
CA LYS A 418 13.25 -14.55 -15.84
C LYS A 418 14.03 -15.13 -17.02
N PRO A 419 13.74 -16.38 -17.42
CA PRO A 419 14.47 -17.02 -18.49
C PRO A 419 14.19 -16.33 -19.82
N SER A 420 15.23 -16.17 -20.65
CA SER A 420 15.10 -15.68 -22.03
C SER A 420 14.77 -16.81 -23.00
N SER A 421 15.02 -18.05 -22.59
CA SER A 421 14.68 -19.27 -23.35
C SER A 421 14.51 -20.45 -22.40
N PHE A 422 13.96 -21.56 -22.91
CA PHE A 422 13.84 -22.81 -22.15
C PHE A 422 14.71 -23.90 -22.77
N GLY A 423 15.40 -24.68 -21.92
CA GLY A 423 16.33 -25.75 -22.26
C GLY A 423 16.85 -26.37 -20.98
N ASP A 424 17.81 -27.30 -21.03
CA ASP A 424 18.45 -27.84 -19.82
C ASP A 424 19.39 -26.78 -19.20
N GLN A 425 18.88 -25.92 -18.31
CA GLN A 425 19.56 -24.70 -17.85
C GLN A 425 19.66 -24.63 -16.32
N ARG A 426 20.88 -24.68 -15.77
CA ARG A 426 21.10 -24.75 -14.32
C ARG A 426 20.85 -23.42 -13.62
N ILE A 427 19.97 -23.42 -12.63
CA ILE A 427 19.89 -22.34 -11.65
C ILE A 427 20.91 -22.60 -10.56
N ILE A 428 20.89 -23.80 -9.96
CA ILE A 428 21.81 -24.25 -8.89
C ILE A 428 22.30 -25.65 -9.26
N ASP A 429 23.60 -25.91 -9.18
CA ASP A 429 24.18 -27.21 -9.50
C ASP A 429 25.33 -27.59 -8.57
N LYS A 430 25.30 -28.82 -8.08
CA LYS A 430 26.39 -29.52 -7.39
C LYS A 430 26.22 -31.02 -7.65
N ASN A 431 26.10 -31.43 -8.91
CA ASN A 431 25.73 -32.81 -9.29
C ASN A 431 26.79 -33.49 -10.18
N TYR A 432 27.11 -34.76 -9.89
CA TYR A 432 27.90 -35.61 -10.78
C TYR A 432 27.10 -36.15 -11.99
N GLY A 433 25.77 -36.09 -11.94
CA GLY A 433 24.84 -36.46 -13.01
C GLY A 433 24.68 -37.97 -13.15
N GLY A 434 23.45 -38.48 -13.07
CA GLY A 434 23.17 -39.93 -13.17
C GLY A 434 23.70 -40.77 -12.01
N THR A 435 24.13 -40.12 -10.92
CA THR A 435 24.57 -40.76 -9.68
C THR A 435 23.74 -40.24 -8.49
N ILE A 436 23.89 -40.88 -7.34
CA ILE A 436 23.25 -40.42 -6.08
C ILE A 436 23.94 -39.18 -5.46
N GLU A 437 25.03 -38.70 -6.07
CA GLU A 437 25.92 -37.69 -5.49
C GLU A 437 25.54 -36.27 -5.92
N GLY A 438 24.78 -35.60 -5.07
CA GLY A 438 24.45 -34.19 -5.21
C GLY A 438 23.08 -33.91 -5.81
N TYR A 439 22.93 -32.71 -6.34
CA TYR A 439 21.65 -32.17 -6.77
C TYR A 439 21.82 -31.08 -7.83
N ASN A 440 20.79 -30.88 -8.64
CA ASN A 440 20.64 -29.71 -9.49
C ASN A 440 19.20 -29.23 -9.54
N PHE A 441 19.05 -27.91 -9.48
CA PHE A 441 17.79 -27.22 -9.66
C PHE A 441 17.89 -26.40 -10.95
N ASP A 442 17.00 -26.68 -11.89
CA ASP A 442 17.06 -26.13 -13.23
C ASP A 442 15.71 -25.81 -13.83
N ILE A 443 15.77 -25.17 -14.99
CA ILE A 443 14.64 -24.97 -15.87
C ILE A 443 14.76 -26.00 -17.00
N LEU A 444 13.63 -26.51 -17.46
CA LEU A 444 13.49 -27.38 -18.62
C LEU A 444 12.53 -26.78 -19.65
N LYS A 445 12.70 -27.21 -20.90
CA LYS A 445 11.78 -26.91 -22.00
C LYS A 445 10.57 -27.84 -21.96
N SER A 446 9.37 -27.28 -22.12
CA SER A 446 8.15 -28.08 -22.32
C SER A 446 7.96 -28.52 -23.77
N ASP A 447 6.94 -29.34 -24.05
CA ASP A 447 6.54 -29.68 -25.43
C ASP A 447 6.24 -28.42 -26.28
N ASP A 448 5.69 -27.38 -25.65
CA ASP A 448 5.55 -26.07 -26.26
C ASP A 448 6.82 -25.25 -25.97
N PRO A 449 7.61 -24.87 -26.99
CA PRO A 449 8.85 -24.13 -26.81
C PRO A 449 8.67 -22.75 -26.14
N LYS A 450 7.44 -22.23 -26.07
CA LYS A 450 7.12 -20.97 -25.38
C LYS A 450 7.06 -21.12 -23.87
N PHE A 451 7.06 -22.34 -23.36
CA PHE A 451 6.92 -22.62 -21.94
C PHE A 451 7.99 -23.58 -21.45
N GLY A 452 8.29 -23.48 -20.15
CA GLY A 452 9.16 -24.41 -19.44
C GLY A 452 8.60 -24.81 -18.09
N TYR A 453 9.37 -25.65 -17.40
CA TYR A 453 9.07 -26.11 -16.05
C TYR A 453 10.33 -25.98 -15.20
N ALA A 454 10.17 -25.73 -13.90
CA ALA A 454 11.23 -25.94 -12.92
C ALA A 454 11.42 -27.45 -12.69
N ARG A 455 12.65 -27.90 -12.53
CA ARG A 455 12.98 -29.29 -12.20
C ARG A 455 14.05 -29.37 -11.12
N LEU A 456 13.85 -30.28 -10.18
CA LEU A 456 14.85 -30.71 -9.22
C LEU A 456 15.29 -32.12 -9.60
N CYS A 457 16.56 -32.31 -9.90
CA CYS A 457 17.17 -33.63 -9.88
C CYS A 457 17.98 -33.76 -8.59
N ALA A 458 17.64 -34.76 -7.79
CA ALA A 458 18.30 -35.07 -6.54
C ALA A 458 18.44 -36.58 -6.48
N SER A 459 19.66 -37.04 -6.20
CA SER A 459 20.04 -38.44 -6.35
C SER A 459 19.86 -38.89 -7.81
N ILE A 460 19.37 -40.11 -8.07
CA ILE A 460 19.14 -40.63 -9.43
C ILE A 460 17.82 -40.18 -10.06
N SER A 461 17.00 -39.41 -9.33
CA SER A 461 15.64 -39.08 -9.71
C SER A 461 15.48 -37.60 -10.03
N CYS A 462 14.57 -37.29 -10.95
CA CYS A 462 14.26 -35.93 -11.38
C CYS A 462 12.75 -35.69 -11.30
N PHE A 463 12.38 -34.50 -10.83
CA PHE A 463 11.01 -34.14 -10.53
C PHE A 463 10.72 -32.74 -11.05
N GLU A 464 9.52 -32.53 -11.56
CA GLU A 464 9.17 -31.31 -12.29
C GLU A 464 7.95 -30.62 -11.68
N SER A 465 7.98 -29.30 -11.65
CA SER A 465 6.78 -28.48 -11.46
C SER A 465 5.74 -28.77 -12.56
N LYS A 466 4.46 -28.56 -12.27
CA LYS A 466 3.36 -28.65 -13.23
C LYS A 466 2.96 -27.30 -13.82
N LYS A 467 3.20 -26.20 -13.10
CA LYS A 467 2.93 -24.86 -13.60
C LYS A 467 3.95 -24.46 -14.66
N ARG A 468 3.43 -24.02 -15.81
CA ARG A 468 4.25 -23.51 -16.93
C ARG A 468 4.86 -22.15 -16.61
N LEU A 469 6.14 -22.01 -16.93
CA LEU A 469 6.91 -20.77 -16.87
C LEU A 469 6.88 -20.09 -18.23
N SER A 470 6.96 -18.76 -18.25
CA SER A 470 7.05 -17.95 -19.47
C SER A 470 8.28 -17.05 -19.46
N THR A 471 8.74 -16.61 -20.63
CA THR A 471 9.93 -15.74 -20.77
C THR A 471 9.66 -14.27 -20.47
N ASP A 472 8.38 -13.85 -20.47
CA ASP A 472 8.01 -12.43 -20.48
C ASP A 472 7.96 -11.82 -19.07
N VAL A 473 7.91 -12.65 -18.03
CA VAL A 473 7.73 -12.22 -16.63
C VAL A 473 8.72 -12.92 -15.70
N TRP A 474 8.99 -12.26 -14.56
CA TRP A 474 9.69 -12.87 -13.45
C TRP A 474 8.82 -13.95 -12.80
N HIS A 475 9.42 -15.08 -12.50
CA HIS A 475 8.84 -16.17 -11.73
C HIS A 475 9.66 -16.40 -10.46
N HIS A 476 8.98 -16.61 -9.33
CA HIS A 476 9.63 -17.08 -8.12
C HIS A 476 9.51 -18.60 -8.05
N LEU A 477 10.63 -19.31 -8.07
CA LEU A 477 10.66 -20.76 -7.99
C LEU A 477 11.16 -21.17 -6.62
N ALA A 478 10.48 -22.12 -5.97
CA ALA A 478 10.98 -22.79 -4.79
C ALA A 478 10.69 -24.29 -4.83
N VAL A 479 11.62 -25.07 -4.30
CA VAL A 479 11.45 -26.51 -4.10
C VAL A 479 11.98 -26.87 -2.71
N THR A 480 11.19 -27.60 -1.94
CA THR A 480 11.58 -28.07 -0.60
C THR A 480 11.50 -29.59 -0.54
N THR A 481 12.49 -30.21 0.09
CA THR A 481 12.52 -31.66 0.33
C THR A 481 12.22 -31.93 1.79
N LYS A 482 11.36 -32.91 2.08
CA LYS A 482 11.05 -33.35 3.45
C LYS A 482 11.42 -34.82 3.58
N ASN A 483 12.23 -35.11 4.58
CA ASN A 483 12.63 -36.47 4.91
C ASN A 483 11.64 -37.10 5.91
N ASN A 484 11.41 -38.41 5.79
CA ASN A 484 10.66 -39.25 6.70
C ASN A 484 11.56 -40.37 7.21
N ASP A 485 12.03 -40.23 8.46
CA ASP A 485 12.98 -41.18 9.05
C ASP A 485 12.37 -42.57 9.34
N VAL A 486 11.05 -42.75 9.19
CA VAL A 486 10.35 -44.03 9.41
C VAL A 486 10.14 -44.79 8.09
N ASP A 487 9.87 -44.07 7.01
CA ASP A 487 9.50 -44.63 5.72
C ASP A 487 10.07 -43.75 4.60
N ILE A 488 11.23 -44.15 4.09
CA ILE A 488 11.97 -43.41 3.05
C ILE A 488 11.14 -43.20 1.77
N HIS A 489 10.16 -44.07 1.51
CA HIS A 489 9.25 -43.92 0.37
C HIS A 489 8.27 -42.76 0.54
N LYS A 490 8.18 -42.20 1.75
CA LYS A 490 7.41 -40.98 2.08
C LYS A 490 8.27 -39.74 2.18
N ASN A 491 9.52 -39.80 1.73
CA ASN A 491 10.32 -38.61 1.48
C ASN A 491 9.68 -37.81 0.35
N LYS A 492 9.46 -36.52 0.60
CA LYS A 492 8.66 -35.65 -0.25
C LYS A 492 9.48 -34.58 -0.92
N ILE A 493 9.00 -34.16 -2.09
CA ILE A 493 9.46 -32.98 -2.81
C ILE A 493 8.25 -32.12 -3.09
N ILE A 494 8.31 -30.84 -2.72
CA ILE A 494 7.20 -29.92 -2.87
C ILE A 494 7.67 -28.71 -3.67
N PHE A 495 7.05 -28.50 -4.83
CA PHE A 495 7.26 -27.35 -5.68
C PHE A 495 6.29 -26.22 -5.33
N TYR A 496 6.83 -25.00 -5.38
CA TYR A 496 6.07 -23.77 -5.30
C TYR A 496 6.49 -22.86 -6.44
N VAL A 497 5.50 -22.27 -7.11
CA VAL A 497 5.73 -21.32 -8.21
C VAL A 497 4.93 -20.05 -7.94
N ASP A 498 5.64 -18.92 -7.91
CA ASP A 498 5.14 -17.59 -7.52
C ASP A 498 4.56 -17.55 -6.10
N GLY A 499 5.17 -18.33 -5.20
CA GLY A 499 4.78 -18.45 -3.79
C GLY A 499 3.57 -19.35 -3.56
N VAL A 500 2.99 -19.94 -4.61
CA VAL A 500 1.82 -20.81 -4.50
C VAL A 500 2.26 -22.27 -4.63
N PHE A 501 1.67 -23.16 -3.84
CA PHE A 501 1.87 -24.60 -3.99
C PHE A 501 1.54 -25.00 -5.43
N ASP A 502 2.44 -25.74 -6.04
CA ASP A 502 2.28 -26.24 -7.40
C ASP A 502 2.02 -27.75 -7.41
N PHE A 503 2.99 -28.53 -6.92
CA PHE A 503 2.88 -29.99 -6.94
C PHE A 503 3.78 -30.66 -5.90
N GLU A 504 3.45 -31.89 -5.52
CA GLU A 504 4.20 -32.70 -4.56
C GLU A 504 4.45 -34.12 -5.12
N TYR A 505 5.64 -34.65 -4.87
CA TYR A 505 6.03 -36.03 -5.17
C TYR A 505 6.49 -36.74 -3.89
N ASP A 506 6.37 -38.07 -3.88
CA ASP A 506 6.94 -38.97 -2.86
C ASP A 506 8.15 -39.73 -3.44
N ASN A 507 8.80 -40.58 -2.63
CA ASN A 507 9.94 -41.43 -3.00
C ASN A 507 11.22 -40.68 -3.41
N LEU A 508 11.57 -39.59 -2.72
CA LEU A 508 12.90 -39.00 -2.86
C LEU A 508 13.96 -39.86 -2.14
N ASP A 509 14.93 -40.34 -2.89
CA ASP A 509 16.14 -40.95 -2.31
C ASP A 509 17.09 -39.87 -1.75
N ASP A 510 17.73 -40.16 -0.64
CA ASP A 510 18.76 -39.29 -0.04
C ASP A 510 19.90 -39.04 -1.03
N THR A 511 20.38 -37.79 -1.08
CA THR A 511 21.57 -37.40 -1.83
C THR A 511 22.85 -37.71 -1.04
N ARG A 512 23.98 -37.82 -1.74
CA ARG A 512 25.32 -37.96 -1.13
C ARG A 512 26.21 -36.76 -1.38
N SER A 513 27.14 -36.54 -0.46
CA SER A 513 28.18 -35.51 -0.55
C SER A 513 29.09 -35.72 -1.76
N ASN A 514 29.62 -34.63 -2.29
CA ASN A 514 30.62 -34.65 -3.36
C ASN A 514 31.61 -33.49 -3.25
N ASN A 515 32.70 -33.56 -4.01
CA ASN A 515 33.76 -32.55 -4.01
C ASN A 515 33.58 -31.48 -5.10
N LEU A 516 32.44 -31.48 -5.81
CA LEU A 516 32.16 -30.44 -6.81
C LEU A 516 31.90 -29.09 -6.12
N PRO A 517 32.33 -27.97 -6.71
CA PRO A 517 31.90 -26.67 -6.22
C PRO A 517 30.40 -26.49 -6.44
N LEU A 518 29.75 -25.71 -5.57
CA LEU A 518 28.40 -25.23 -5.85
C LEU A 518 28.48 -24.14 -6.93
N THR A 519 27.74 -24.32 -8.02
CA THR A 519 27.66 -23.34 -9.11
C THR A 519 26.24 -22.81 -9.29
N ILE A 520 26.12 -21.52 -9.57
CA ILE A 520 24.87 -20.86 -9.95
C ILE A 520 24.94 -20.50 -11.43
N GLY A 521 23.92 -20.85 -12.21
CA GLY A 521 23.86 -20.49 -13.63
C GLY A 521 24.57 -21.44 -14.60
N LYS A 522 25.22 -22.50 -14.11
CA LYS A 522 25.90 -23.51 -14.94
C LYS A 522 26.06 -24.85 -14.22
N ILE A 523 26.18 -25.91 -15.00
CA ILE A 523 26.55 -27.25 -14.54
C ILE A 523 27.97 -27.30 -13.94
N SER A 524 28.13 -28.01 -12.82
CA SER A 524 29.39 -28.07 -12.07
C SER A 524 30.41 -29.08 -12.61
N ASN A 525 29.96 -30.09 -13.37
CA ASN A 525 30.76 -31.28 -13.73
C ASN A 525 31.08 -31.44 -15.24
N TYR A 526 30.69 -30.51 -16.12
CA TYR A 526 30.93 -30.64 -17.58
C TYR A 526 31.87 -29.55 -18.13
N GLY A 527 32.83 -29.98 -18.95
CA GLY A 527 33.90 -29.14 -19.52
C GLY A 527 33.54 -28.34 -20.76
N ASP A 528 32.38 -28.57 -21.40
CA ASP A 528 31.90 -27.67 -22.46
C ASP A 528 31.48 -26.34 -21.82
N ILE A 529 31.99 -25.23 -22.36
CA ILE A 529 31.78 -23.92 -21.80
C ILE A 529 30.30 -23.51 -21.83
N ASN A 530 29.51 -23.99 -22.80
CA ASN A 530 28.12 -23.53 -23.04
C ASN A 530 27.03 -24.53 -22.63
N TYR A 531 27.38 -25.78 -22.29
CA TYR A 531 26.37 -26.77 -21.91
C TYR A 531 25.81 -26.49 -20.50
N GLY A 532 24.50 -26.60 -20.32
CA GLY A 532 23.86 -26.46 -19.02
C GLY A 532 23.84 -25.03 -18.44
N THR A 533 24.13 -24.01 -19.25
CA THR A 533 24.21 -22.61 -18.82
C THR A 533 22.83 -21.98 -18.74
N TYR A 534 22.65 -21.00 -17.86
CA TYR A 534 21.40 -20.26 -17.70
C TYR A 534 21.36 -19.02 -18.59
N HIS A 535 20.22 -18.79 -19.25
CA HIS A 535 20.01 -17.71 -20.21
C HIS A 535 18.86 -16.83 -19.73
N GLY A 536 19.16 -15.60 -19.32
CA GLY A 536 18.19 -14.62 -18.83
C GLY A 536 18.54 -14.09 -17.45
N ASN A 537 17.53 -13.64 -16.70
CA ASN A 537 17.79 -12.89 -15.49
C ASN A 537 17.64 -13.78 -14.24
N LEU A 538 18.50 -13.59 -13.25
CA LEU A 538 18.48 -14.23 -11.94
C LEU A 538 18.45 -13.17 -10.83
N ASP A 539 17.79 -13.49 -9.74
CA ASP A 539 17.79 -12.67 -8.52
C ASP A 539 17.42 -13.49 -7.28
N ASN A 540 17.81 -13.02 -6.09
CA ASN A 540 17.53 -13.64 -4.78
C ASN A 540 17.69 -15.16 -4.77
N ILE A 541 18.92 -15.65 -4.94
CA ILE A 541 19.22 -17.09 -4.84
C ILE A 541 19.36 -17.45 -3.37
N ILE A 542 18.53 -18.38 -2.91
CA ILE A 542 18.42 -18.75 -1.49
C ILE A 542 18.54 -20.27 -1.34
N ILE A 543 19.35 -20.71 -0.38
CA ILE A 543 19.46 -22.13 0.01
C ILE A 543 19.28 -22.26 1.51
N PHE A 544 18.31 -23.09 1.90
CA PHE A 544 18.18 -23.58 3.27
C PHE A 544 18.65 -25.04 3.36
N ASN A 545 19.35 -25.40 4.44
CA ASN A 545 19.68 -26.79 4.78
C ASN A 545 18.54 -27.52 5.53
N ARG A 546 17.32 -26.97 5.46
CA ARG A 546 16.11 -27.53 6.05
C ARG A 546 14.93 -27.37 5.10
N SER A 547 13.87 -28.10 5.39
CA SER A 547 12.57 -27.84 4.78
C SER A 547 11.98 -26.56 5.36
N ILE A 548 11.39 -25.72 4.50
CA ILE A 548 10.62 -24.56 4.94
C ILE A 548 9.13 -24.77 4.64
N SER A 549 8.28 -24.12 5.42
CA SER A 549 6.83 -24.21 5.27
C SER A 549 6.33 -23.45 4.03
N ALA A 550 5.11 -23.79 3.57
CA ALA A 550 4.44 -23.05 2.50
C ALA A 550 4.22 -21.57 2.86
N GLU A 551 4.13 -21.24 4.14
CA GLU A 551 4.01 -19.87 4.63
C GLU A 551 5.33 -19.10 4.54
N GLU A 552 6.43 -19.71 4.97
CA GLU A 552 7.77 -19.14 4.78
C GLU A 552 8.06 -18.89 3.28
N VAL A 553 7.73 -19.83 2.40
CA VAL A 553 7.86 -19.62 0.94
C VAL A 553 7.05 -18.41 0.48
N ARG A 554 5.78 -18.28 0.91
CA ARG A 554 4.92 -17.14 0.54
C ARG A 554 5.48 -15.81 1.01
N ASN A 555 6.05 -15.77 2.21
CA ASN A 555 6.61 -14.55 2.80
C ASN A 555 7.89 -14.14 2.07
N LEU A 556 8.80 -15.09 1.82
CA LEU A 556 10.09 -14.87 1.15
C LEU A 556 9.97 -14.48 -0.34
N VAL A 557 8.80 -14.66 -0.96
CA VAL A 557 8.55 -14.09 -2.30
C VAL A 557 8.59 -12.56 -2.26
N TRP A 558 8.12 -11.94 -1.17
CA TRP A 558 7.94 -10.49 -1.07
C TRP A 558 8.82 -9.83 -0.01
N GLN A 559 9.32 -10.60 0.96
CA GLN A 559 10.12 -10.10 2.06
C GLN A 559 11.55 -10.64 1.94
N LYS A 560 12.52 -9.73 1.93
CA LYS A 560 13.93 -10.13 1.98
C LYS A 560 14.24 -10.83 3.30
N PRO A 561 15.05 -11.90 3.27
CA PRO A 561 15.65 -12.45 4.47
C PRO A 561 16.47 -11.41 5.24
N TYR A 562 16.53 -11.56 6.57
CA TYR A 562 17.49 -10.88 7.43
C TYR A 562 18.92 -11.43 7.24
N GLY A 563 19.04 -12.72 6.88
CA GLY A 563 20.30 -13.43 6.68
C GLY A 563 20.69 -14.34 7.86
N ASP A 564 19.99 -14.25 8.97
CA ASP A 564 20.19 -15.04 10.19
C ASP A 564 19.07 -16.05 10.45
N GLU A 565 18.18 -16.25 9.49
CA GLU A 565 17.15 -17.27 9.56
C GLU A 565 17.76 -18.65 9.80
N GLU A 566 17.13 -19.43 10.68
CA GLU A 566 17.57 -20.78 10.98
C GLU A 566 17.73 -21.60 9.69
N GLY A 567 18.89 -22.22 9.52
CA GLY A 567 19.20 -23.08 8.38
C GLY A 567 19.44 -22.36 7.05
N LEU A 568 19.43 -21.02 6.99
CA LEU A 568 19.81 -20.26 5.81
C LEU A 568 21.33 -20.31 5.61
N ILE A 569 21.79 -20.98 4.56
CA ILE A 569 23.22 -21.23 4.31
C ILE A 569 23.77 -20.49 3.08
N LEU A 570 22.90 -19.92 2.25
CA LEU A 570 23.27 -19.04 1.14
C LEU A 570 22.11 -18.07 0.86
N TYR A 571 22.42 -16.78 0.78
CA TYR A 571 21.52 -15.76 0.27
C TYR A 571 22.30 -14.77 -0.61
N LEU A 572 22.08 -14.86 -1.91
CA LEU A 572 22.62 -13.92 -2.90
C LEU A 572 21.50 -13.02 -3.40
N ASP A 573 21.41 -11.79 -2.87
CA ASP A 573 20.74 -10.70 -3.58
C ASP A 573 21.81 -9.94 -4.38
N PHE A 574 21.49 -9.57 -5.61
CA PHE A 574 22.49 -8.95 -6.49
C PHE A 574 22.61 -7.44 -6.28
N ASP A 575 21.80 -6.90 -5.37
CA ASP A 575 21.76 -5.51 -4.93
C ASP A 575 23.13 -5.02 -4.46
N TYR A 576 23.35 -3.71 -4.64
CA TYR A 576 24.68 -3.15 -4.53
C TYR A 576 24.67 -1.85 -3.71
N ASN A 577 25.61 -1.76 -2.77
CA ASN A 577 25.90 -0.54 -2.03
C ASN A 577 27.27 -0.01 -2.49
N ASN A 578 27.26 1.17 -3.12
CA ASN A 578 28.43 1.78 -3.75
C ASN A 578 29.60 2.09 -2.79
N LEU A 579 29.42 2.00 -1.47
CA LEU A 579 30.43 2.42 -0.48
C LEU A 579 31.12 1.30 0.28
N LYS A 580 30.62 0.05 0.19
CA LYS A 580 31.18 -1.06 0.99
C LYS A 580 32.34 -1.82 0.36
N MET A 581 32.72 -1.55 -0.89
CA MET A 581 34.05 -1.84 -1.43
C MET A 581 34.18 -1.30 -2.85
N ALA A 582 35.33 -0.69 -3.13
CA ALA A 582 35.72 -0.32 -4.48
C ALA A 582 36.14 -1.58 -5.28
N LEU A 583 35.76 -1.62 -6.55
CA LEU A 583 36.52 -2.14 -7.71
C LEU A 583 36.27 -3.55 -8.29
N ASP A 584 35.55 -4.50 -7.66
CA ASP A 584 35.29 -5.79 -8.34
C ASP A 584 33.81 -6.21 -8.40
N ARG A 585 33.20 -6.01 -9.56
CA ARG A 585 31.80 -6.41 -9.84
C ARG A 585 31.62 -7.91 -9.98
N THR A 586 32.71 -8.68 -10.01
CA THR A 586 32.67 -10.14 -10.11
C THR A 586 32.49 -10.83 -8.76
N ILE A 587 32.68 -10.12 -7.65
CA ILE A 587 32.48 -10.67 -6.30
C ILE A 587 31.04 -10.44 -5.86
N ILE A 588 30.40 -11.47 -5.30
CA ILE A 588 29.02 -11.45 -4.81
C ILE A 588 29.05 -11.91 -3.35
N GLU A 589 28.62 -11.03 -2.43
CA GLU A 589 28.59 -11.34 -1.00
C GLU A 589 27.38 -12.21 -0.67
N ASP A 590 27.61 -13.29 0.06
CA ASP A 590 26.54 -14.05 0.71
C ASP A 590 26.03 -13.29 1.94
N LYS A 591 24.76 -12.90 1.90
CA LYS A 591 24.11 -12.18 2.99
C LYS A 591 23.69 -13.08 4.14
N SER A 592 23.72 -14.40 3.98
CA SER A 592 23.46 -15.33 5.07
C SER A 592 24.53 -15.23 6.17
N SER A 593 24.27 -15.89 7.30
CA SER A 593 25.23 -16.02 8.40
C SER A 593 26.48 -16.79 7.99
N CYS A 594 26.42 -17.56 6.89
CA CYS A 594 27.56 -18.30 6.36
C CYS A 594 28.60 -17.43 5.66
N LYS A 595 28.28 -16.23 5.16
CA LYS A 595 29.29 -15.30 4.58
C LYS A 595 30.20 -15.96 3.53
N ASN A 596 29.64 -16.85 2.71
CA ASN A 596 30.32 -17.39 1.54
C ASN A 596 30.62 -16.29 0.52
N ILE A 597 31.51 -16.56 -0.44
CA ILE A 597 31.86 -15.60 -1.49
C ILE A 597 31.51 -16.19 -2.85
N GLY A 598 30.61 -15.55 -3.58
CA GLY A 598 30.31 -15.86 -4.97
C GLY A 598 31.28 -15.18 -5.91
N HIS A 599 31.88 -15.94 -6.83
CA HIS A 599 32.76 -15.42 -7.88
C HIS A 599 32.08 -15.57 -9.24
N LEU A 600 31.63 -14.47 -9.83
CA LEU A 600 31.12 -14.41 -11.18
C LEU A 600 32.27 -14.65 -12.17
N LYS A 601 32.22 -15.80 -12.84
CA LYS A 601 33.16 -16.18 -13.89
C LYS A 601 32.55 -15.87 -15.24
N LYS A 602 33.35 -15.28 -16.12
CA LYS A 602 32.99 -15.12 -17.53
C LYS A 602 33.04 -16.46 -18.24
N GLY A 603 32.12 -16.65 -19.16
CA GLY A 603 32.13 -17.75 -20.12
C GLY A 603 33.03 -17.46 -21.31
N SER A 604 32.50 -17.58 -22.53
CA SER A 604 33.23 -17.32 -23.77
C SER A 604 33.70 -15.86 -23.91
N ASN A 605 34.67 -15.58 -24.80
CA ASN A 605 35.23 -14.22 -25.00
C ASN A 605 34.20 -13.12 -25.39
N ASN A 606 32.99 -13.50 -25.82
CA ASN A 606 31.90 -12.58 -26.20
C ASN A 606 30.75 -12.55 -25.16
N ASP A 607 31.11 -12.75 -23.89
CA ASP A 607 30.22 -12.70 -22.73
C ASP A 607 30.17 -11.28 -22.15
N TYR A 608 28.95 -10.77 -21.98
CA TYR A 608 28.64 -9.43 -21.46
C TYR A 608 27.84 -9.48 -20.16
N SER A 609 27.76 -10.65 -19.52
CA SER A 609 26.98 -10.86 -18.30
C SER A 609 27.43 -9.88 -17.22
N GLN A 610 26.45 -9.20 -16.65
CA GLN A 610 26.70 -8.09 -15.73
C GLN A 610 25.53 -7.92 -14.78
N ARG A 611 25.82 -7.29 -13.64
CA ARG A 611 24.76 -6.75 -12.79
C ARG A 611 24.14 -5.56 -13.49
N ILE A 612 22.85 -5.63 -13.79
CA ILE A 612 22.12 -4.53 -14.40
C ILE A 612 21.43 -3.73 -13.31
N LEU A 613 21.65 -2.41 -13.31
CA LEU A 613 20.94 -1.51 -12.42
C LEU A 613 19.45 -1.75 -12.64
N SER A 614 18.84 -2.29 -11.61
CA SER A 614 17.43 -2.46 -11.56
C SER A 614 16.90 -1.21 -10.88
N TYR A 615 15.91 -0.56 -11.47
CA TYR A 615 15.00 0.25 -10.65
C TYR A 615 14.09 -0.70 -9.83
N GLY A 616 14.67 -1.82 -9.36
CA GLY A 616 14.07 -3.07 -8.96
C GLY A 616 13.40 -3.87 -10.08
N LYS A 617 13.01 -5.11 -9.75
CA LYS A 617 11.73 -5.67 -10.23
C LYS A 617 10.53 -4.75 -9.86
N GLU A 618 10.75 -3.49 -9.46
CA GLU A 618 9.91 -2.68 -8.59
C GLU A 618 9.36 -1.47 -9.36
N VAL A 619 10.14 -0.82 -10.24
CA VAL A 619 9.71 0.35 -11.03
C VAL A 619 8.95 0.01 -12.30
N THR A 620 9.03 -1.23 -12.81
CA THR A 620 8.23 -1.62 -13.98
C THR A 620 6.73 -1.67 -13.67
N PHE A 621 6.32 -1.58 -12.39
CA PHE A 621 5.01 -2.01 -11.97
C PHE A 621 4.07 -0.95 -11.42
N ASN A 622 4.58 0.24 -11.05
CA ASN A 622 3.75 1.43 -10.89
C ASN A 622 4.63 2.69 -10.91
N LYS A 623 4.47 3.54 -11.93
CA LYS A 623 5.13 4.87 -12.00
C LYS A 623 4.59 5.88 -10.98
N CYS A 624 3.66 5.47 -10.13
CA CYS A 624 2.90 6.32 -9.21
C CYS A 624 2.88 5.78 -7.77
N LEU A 625 3.81 4.86 -7.42
CA LEU A 625 4.04 4.45 -6.03
C LEU A 625 4.67 5.57 -5.22
#